data_AF-A0A2E6H461-F1
#
_entry.id   AF-A0A2E6H461-F1
#
_cell.length_a   1.000
_cell.length_b   1.000
_cell.length_c   1.000
_cell.angle_alpha   90.00
_cell.angle_beta   90.00
_cell.angle_gamma   90.00
#
_symmetry.space_group_name_H-M   'P 1'
#
loop_
_entity.id
_entity.type
_entity.pdbx_description
1 polymer ?
#
loop_
_entity_poly.entity_id
_entity_poly.type
_entity_poly.pdbx_seq_one_letter_code
_entity_poly.pdbx_strand_id
1 'polypeptide(L)'
;MESKIKLLDSESQILYEFAPSEIDAAYAKAQELEEMGIEVTLDAPSLPETLGATLGMSAKDREKLKTEIEEEVESHNEKPTCGGCE
;
A
#
# COMPACT_ATOMS: atom_id res chain seq x y z
N MET A 1 10.21 -5.14 13.13
CA MET A 1 9.28 -5.98 12.35
C MET A 1 9.51 -5.61 10.90
N GLU A 2 9.95 -6.55 10.07
CA GLU A 2 10.22 -6.30 8.66
C GLU A 2 8.89 -6.03 7.94
N SER A 3 8.76 -4.84 7.36
CA SER A 3 7.60 -4.48 6.56
C SER A 3 7.64 -5.25 5.26
N LYS A 4 6.82 -6.30 5.13
CA LYS A 4 6.71 -7.11 3.92
C LYS A 4 5.65 -6.53 2.99
N ILE A 5 5.84 -6.75 1.69
CA ILE A 5 4.83 -6.49 0.66
C ILE A 5 4.01 -7.76 0.49
N LYS A 6 2.68 -7.64 0.43
CA LYS A 6 1.78 -8.79 0.27
C LYS A 6 0.97 -8.64 -1.00
N LEU A 7 0.77 -9.75 -1.68
CA LEU A 7 -0.13 -9.86 -2.80
C LEU A 7 -1.38 -10.60 -2.34
N LEU A 8 -2.53 -9.96 -2.43
CA LEU A 8 -3.81 -10.49 -1.98
C LEU A 8 -4.73 -10.77 -3.16
N ASP A 9 -5.49 -11.85 -3.09
CA ASP A 9 -6.63 -12.15 -3.97
C ASP A 9 -7.87 -11.30 -3.63
N SER A 10 -8.90 -11.30 -4.47
CA SER A 10 -10.22 -10.70 -4.20
C SER A 10 -10.84 -11.10 -2.85
N GLU A 11 -10.56 -12.30 -2.33
CA GLU A 11 -10.98 -12.75 -0.99
C GLU A 11 -10.04 -12.28 0.14
N SER A 12 -9.11 -11.36 -0.14
CA SER A 12 -8.08 -10.87 0.79
C SER A 12 -7.15 -11.99 1.32
N GLN A 13 -6.98 -13.06 0.53
CA GLN A 13 -6.05 -14.14 0.86
C GLN A 13 -4.65 -13.81 0.36
N ILE A 14 -3.64 -14.00 1.21
CA ILE A 14 -2.24 -13.78 0.83
C ILE A 14 -1.81 -14.88 -0.15
N LEU A 15 -1.60 -14.49 -1.41
CA LEU A 15 -1.07 -15.38 -2.46
C LEU A 15 0.46 -15.43 -2.41
N TYR A 16 1.10 -14.27 -2.24
CA TYR A 16 2.55 -14.12 -2.23
C TYR A 16 3.00 -13.06 -1.23
N GLU A 17 4.20 -13.24 -0.68
CA GLU A 17 4.89 -12.26 0.17
C GLU A 17 6.25 -11.92 -0.43
N PHE A 18 6.60 -10.65 -0.43
CA PHE A 18 7.88 -10.14 -0.94
C PHE A 18 8.57 -9.28 0.12
N ALA A 19 9.91 -9.25 0.06
CA ALA A 19 10.67 -8.28 0.82
C ALA A 19 10.44 -6.86 0.26
N PRO A 20 10.58 -5.80 1.08
CA PRO A 20 10.42 -4.42 0.59
C PRO A 20 11.46 -4.05 -0.48
N SER A 21 12.61 -4.73 -0.50
CA SER A 21 13.63 -4.61 -1.55
C SER A 21 13.23 -5.24 -2.90
N GLU A 22 12.17 -6.04 -2.92
CA GLU A 22 11.69 -6.79 -4.09
C GLU A 22 10.38 -6.21 -4.65
N ILE A 23 10.14 -4.91 -4.44
CA ILE A 23 8.90 -4.24 -4.86
C ILE A 23 8.64 -4.36 -6.36
N ASP A 24 9.66 -4.24 -7.20
CA ASP A 24 9.55 -4.43 -8.65
C ASP A 24 9.09 -5.85 -9.01
N ALA A 25 9.57 -6.87 -8.28
CA ALA A 25 9.18 -8.26 -8.50
C ALA A 25 7.73 -8.49 -8.05
N ALA A 26 7.29 -7.83 -6.97
CA ALA A 26 5.90 -7.88 -6.52
C ALA A 26 4.95 -7.26 -7.56
N TYR A 27 5.30 -6.11 -8.15
CA TYR A 27 4.51 -5.51 -9.24
C TYR A 27 4.47 -6.36 -10.49
N ALA A 28 5.61 -6.93 -10.91
CA ALA A 28 5.66 -7.84 -12.04
C ALA A 28 4.74 -9.06 -11.79
N LYS A 29 4.74 -9.59 -10.56
CA LYS A 29 3.90 -10.73 -10.20
C LYS A 29 2.41 -10.39 -10.16
N ALA A 30 2.06 -9.21 -9.67
CA ALA A 30 0.70 -8.71 -9.72
C ALA A 30 0.20 -8.64 -11.15
N GLN A 31 0.98 -8.03 -12.05
CA GLN A 31 0.64 -7.92 -13.46
C GLN A 31 0.47 -9.30 -14.11
N GLU A 32 1.38 -10.26 -13.87
CA GLU A 32 1.23 -11.63 -14.39
C GLU A 32 -0.09 -12.29 -13.95
N LEU A 33 -0.50 -12.07 -12.69
CA LEU A 33 -1.74 -12.64 -12.14
C LEU A 33 -2.98 -11.97 -12.74
N GLU A 34 -2.95 -10.64 -12.91
CA GLU A 34 -4.02 -9.90 -13.59
C GLU A 34 -4.17 -10.33 -15.06
N GLU A 35 -3.06 -10.57 -15.77
CA GLU A 35 -3.06 -11.09 -17.15
C GLU A 35 -3.65 -12.50 -17.25
N MET A 36 -3.58 -13.29 -16.17
CA MET A 36 -4.24 -14.60 -16.07
C MET A 36 -5.72 -14.49 -15.65
N GLY A 37 -6.24 -13.28 -15.44
CA GLY A 37 -7.61 -13.02 -15.02
C GLY A 37 -7.84 -13.18 -13.51
N ILE A 38 -6.78 -13.14 -12.71
CA ILE A 38 -6.85 -13.17 -11.24
C ILE A 38 -6.75 -11.73 -10.76
N GLU A 39 -7.81 -11.25 -10.13
CA GLU A 39 -7.81 -9.91 -9.54
C GLU A 39 -6.97 -9.92 -8.26
N VAL A 40 -5.93 -9.09 -8.23
CA VAL A 40 -4.99 -9.04 -7.12
C VAL A 40 -4.75 -7.63 -6.63
N THR A 41 -4.60 -7.48 -5.32
CA THR A 41 -4.27 -6.23 -4.65
C THR A 41 -2.88 -6.30 -4.03
N LEU A 42 -2.05 -5.29 -4.26
CA LEU A 42 -0.71 -5.20 -3.70
C LEU A 42 -0.73 -4.31 -2.45
N ASP A 43 -0.56 -4.93 -1.28
CA ASP A 43 -0.44 -4.27 0.02
C ASP A 43 1.05 -4.02 0.29
N ALA A 44 1.51 -2.80 0.00
CA ALA A 44 2.86 -2.34 0.27
C ALA A 44 2.86 -1.22 1.33
N PRO A 45 3.82 -1.23 2.26
CA PRO A 45 3.95 -0.17 3.27
C PRO A 45 4.32 1.15 2.60
N SER A 46 3.61 2.22 2.95
CA SER A 46 3.91 3.55 2.43
C SER A 46 5.25 4.09 2.96
N LEU A 47 5.82 5.10 2.29
CA LEU A 47 7.00 5.83 2.78
C LEU A 47 6.87 6.31 4.25
N PRO A 48 5.78 7.00 4.65
CA PRO A 48 5.62 7.45 6.04
C PRO A 48 5.45 6.28 7.02
N GLU A 49 4.84 5.17 6.62
CA GLU A 49 4.75 3.96 7.46
C GLU A 49 6.11 3.31 7.65
N THR A 50 6.92 3.23 6.60
CA THR A 50 8.28 2.67 6.63
C THR A 50 9.19 3.54 7.50
N LEU A 51 9.07 4.87 7.39
CA LEU A 51 9.77 5.82 8.24
C LEU A 51 9.32 5.68 9.71
N GLY A 52 8.02 5.64 9.97
CA GLY A 52 7.47 5.44 11.31
C GLY A 52 7.98 4.16 11.96
N ALA A 53 7.95 3.04 11.23
CA ALA A 53 8.49 1.78 11.72
C ALA A 53 9.98 1.87 12.08
N THR A 54 10.77 2.60 11.29
CA THR A 54 12.21 2.81 11.54
C THR A 54 12.46 3.65 12.79
N LEU A 55 11.60 4.64 13.06
CA LEU A 55 11.68 5.51 14.22
C LEU A 55 11.06 4.92 15.50
N GLY A 56 10.55 3.68 15.44
CA GLY A 56 9.94 3.01 16.59
C GLY A 56 8.51 3.46 16.89
N MET A 57 7.78 3.90 15.86
CA MET A 57 6.36 4.28 15.97
C MET A 57 5.52 3.13 16.53
N SER A 58 4.61 3.46 17.46
CA SER A 58 3.71 2.50 18.09
C SER A 58 2.66 1.99 17.09
N ALA A 59 2.13 0.79 17.32
CA ALA A 59 1.03 0.25 16.50
C ALA A 59 -0.18 1.20 16.42
N LYS A 60 -0.53 1.84 17.54
CA LYS A 60 -1.63 2.82 17.62
C LYS A 60 -1.40 4.05 16.74
N ASP A 61 -0.15 4.54 16.70
CA ASP A 61 0.22 5.70 15.88
C ASP A 61 0.28 5.32 14.40
N ARG A 62 0.64 4.07 14.09
CA ARG A 62 0.62 3.54 12.73
C ARG A 62 -0.80 3.41 12.18
N GLU A 63 -1.75 2.91 12.98
CA GLU A 63 -3.17 2.88 12.60
C GLU A 63 -3.71 4.29 12.38
N LYS A 64 -3.40 5.23 13.28
CA LYS A 64 -3.79 6.64 13.12
C LYS A 64 -3.25 7.24 11.82
N LEU A 65 -1.95 7.03 11.54
CA LEU A 65 -1.33 7.48 10.31
C LEU A 65 -2.00 6.89 9.06
N LYS A 66 -2.34 5.59 9.10
CA LYS A 66 -3.05 4.93 7.99
C LYS A 66 -4.42 5.57 7.75
N THR A 67 -5.21 5.76 8.80
CA THR A 67 -6.52 6.41 8.70
C THR A 67 -6.39 7.85 8.17
N GLU A 68 -5.45 8.65 8.68
CA GLU A 68 -5.24 10.02 8.21
C GLU A 68 -4.86 10.07 6.71
N ILE A 69 -4.07 9.10 6.22
CA ILE A 69 -3.75 9.00 4.79
C ILE A 69 -4.99 8.61 3.97
N GLU A 70 -5.77 7.63 4.42
CA GLU A 70 -7.00 7.20 3.73
C GLU A 70 -8.03 8.34 3.65
N GLU A 71 -8.22 9.08 4.75
CA GLU A 71 -9.10 10.26 4.80
C GLU A 71 -8.66 11.37 3.84
N GLU A 72 -7.36 11.66 3.76
CA GLU A 72 -6.83 12.67 2.82
C GLU A 72 -7.02 12.23 1.34
N VAL A 73 -6.76 10.96 1.03
CA VAL A 73 -6.95 10.41 -0.33
C VAL A 73 -8.43 10.42 -0.73
N GLU A 74 -9.32 10.05 0.19
CA GLU A 74 -10.76 10.10 -0.04
C GLU A 74 -11.20 11.55 -0.30
N SER A 75 -10.83 12.50 0.57
CA SER A 75 -11.21 13.90 0.43
C SER A 75 -10.72 14.56 -0.87
N HIS A 76 -9.57 14.13 -1.39
CA HIS A 76 -9.04 14.59 -2.68
C HIS A 76 -9.72 13.96 -3.90
N ASN A 77 -10.28 12.74 -3.80
CA ASN A 77 -11.03 12.12 -4.90
C ASN A 77 -12.44 12.71 -5.07
N GLU A 78 -13.07 13.18 -3.98
CA GLU A 78 -14.41 13.79 -4.01
C GLU A 78 -14.40 15.24 -4.54
N LYS A 79 -13.24 15.90 -4.54
CA LYS A 79 -13.07 17.26 -5.04
C LYS A 79 -11.85 17.36 -5.96
N PRO A 80 -12.04 17.40 -7.31
CA PRO A 80 -10.95 17.72 -8.24
C PRO A 80 -10.63 19.22 -8.16
N THR A 81 -10.23 19.70 -6.99
CA THR A 81 -9.77 21.06 -6.74
C THR A 81 -8.33 21.02 -6.25
N CYS A 82 -7.43 20.44 -7.06
CA CYS A 82 -6.07 20.94 -7.08
C CYS A 82 -6.09 22.31 -7.79
N GLY A 83 -6.49 23.35 -7.04
CA GLY A 83 -6.31 24.72 -7.48
C GLY A 83 -4.83 25.08 -7.37
N GLY A 84 -4.10 25.03 -8.49
CA GLY A 84 -2.71 25.51 -8.53
C GLY A 84 -1.78 24.70 -9.41
N CYS A 85 -2.12 24.54 -10.68
CA CYS A 85 -1.11 24.39 -11.73
C CYS A 85 -1.32 25.58 -12.68
N GLU A 86 -0.60 26.67 -12.45
CA GLU A 86 -0.39 27.72 -13.47
C GLU A 86 0.62 27.23 -14.52
#